data_AF-A0A0L1MLZ8-F1
#
_entry.id   AF-A0A0L1MLZ8-F1
#
_cell.length_a   1.000
_cell.length_b   1.000
_cell.length_c   1.000
_cell.angle_alpha   90.00
_cell.angle_beta   90.00
_cell.angle_gamma   90.00
#
_symmetry.space_group_name_H-M   'P 1'
#
loop_
_entity.id
_entity.type
_entity.pdbx_description
1 polymer ?
#
loop_
_entity_poly.entity_id
_entity_poly.type
_entity_poly.pdbx_seq_one_letter_code
_entity_poly.pdbx_strand_id
1 'polypeptide(L)'
;MESLSPILDQHTEEASFLAALRDYAMHAPHYDLDDLSNLDGRIDAHLDGLRVAGTSGLETLLTQLSPHAIGEMFASAVLAFEAGNAQVLSRLSEHLRSAVDTERGYLMALGWLDWEWVSPWIDRMLASPAPLFRRLGLAACGMHRHDPGPALLTGLSDADPSVLARAARTAGELRRRDLMPAIRAHRQHTDTATRFWANWAIAQMGDEQALEPLRQFAEQPGEFQYRALCVLLAWQKHENSVAWIRQLIQNPEQQRIGIQAVGLLGDPVSVPWLIQQMSDLPHARVAGEAFSLITGADLVLLDLELQDLPEFDAGPNDDPEDANVAMDADENLPWPDPQLIAAWWQAHGGDFQVGVGFVLGLPQRESSFQQALVRGQQRQRIAAAYGIARFRPTEVLFPTSAPAWRQKRLLFGR
;
A
#
# COMPACT_ATOMS: atom_id res chain seq x y z
N MET A 1 25.69 0.72 35.30
CA MET A 1 25.79 0.64 33.83
C MET A 1 25.42 -0.73 33.28
N GLU A 2 25.52 -1.83 34.03
CA GLU A 2 25.13 -3.17 33.55
C GLU A 2 23.62 -3.40 33.36
N SER A 3 22.74 -2.65 34.06
CA SER A 3 21.28 -2.85 33.96
C SER A 3 20.59 -2.14 32.79
N LEU A 4 21.31 -1.28 32.05
CA LEU A 4 20.73 -0.50 30.94
C LEU A 4 20.90 -1.20 29.58
N SER A 5 21.86 -2.11 29.44
CA SER A 5 22.11 -2.82 28.18
C SER A 5 20.90 -3.66 27.74
N PRO A 6 20.28 -4.50 28.59
CA PRO A 6 19.17 -5.35 28.15
C PRO A 6 17.92 -4.55 27.78
N ILE A 7 17.69 -3.41 28.46
CA ILE A 7 16.57 -2.51 28.17
C ILE A 7 16.79 -1.84 26.81
N LEU A 8 18.03 -1.42 26.54
CA LEU A 8 18.37 -0.81 25.27
C LEU A 8 18.24 -1.80 24.12
N ASP A 9 18.76 -3.02 24.30
CA ASP A 9 18.66 -4.10 23.31
C ASP A 9 17.19 -4.38 22.97
N GLN A 10 16.31 -4.46 23.99
CA GLN A 10 14.88 -4.62 23.80
C GLN A 10 14.27 -3.46 22.98
N HIS A 11 14.63 -2.20 23.24
CA HIS A 11 14.12 -1.08 22.43
C HIS A 11 14.60 -1.16 20.98
N THR A 12 15.84 -1.60 20.73
CA THR A 12 16.36 -1.76 19.37
C THR A 12 15.67 -2.89 18.60
N GLU A 13 15.46 -4.03 19.25
CA GLU A 13 14.80 -5.20 18.66
C GLU A 13 13.32 -4.91 18.37
N GLU A 14 12.60 -4.36 19.34
CA GLU A 14 11.17 -4.06 19.18
C GLU A 14 10.91 -2.94 18.18
N ALA A 15 11.71 -1.87 18.17
CA ALA A 15 11.57 -0.81 17.15
C ALA A 15 11.76 -1.38 15.73
N SER A 16 12.77 -2.24 15.55
CA SER A 16 13.08 -2.88 14.27
C SER A 16 11.99 -3.86 13.82
N PHE A 17 11.54 -4.73 14.73
CA PHE A 17 10.46 -5.68 14.47
C PHE A 17 9.14 -4.98 14.12
N LEU A 18 8.73 -4.00 14.93
CA LEU A 18 7.48 -3.28 14.72
C LEU A 18 7.48 -2.45 13.44
N ALA A 19 8.64 -1.93 13.03
CA ALA A 19 8.78 -1.26 11.74
C ALA A 19 8.47 -2.22 10.57
N ALA A 20 9.03 -3.43 10.59
CA ALA A 20 8.74 -4.46 9.60
C ALA A 20 7.26 -4.88 9.61
N LEU A 21 6.67 -5.06 10.81
CA LEU A 21 5.25 -5.36 10.97
C LEU A 21 4.36 -4.25 10.40
N ARG A 22 4.72 -2.98 10.61
CA ARG A 22 3.98 -1.84 10.06
C ARG A 22 4.02 -1.83 8.54
N ASP A 23 5.17 -2.14 7.95
CA ASP A 23 5.32 -2.19 6.51
C ASP A 23 4.49 -3.29 5.84
N TYR A 24 4.32 -4.43 6.51
CA TYR A 24 3.31 -5.44 6.19
C TYR A 24 1.88 -4.89 6.35
N ALA A 25 1.57 -4.33 7.52
CA ALA A 25 0.23 -3.85 7.89
C ALA A 25 -0.34 -2.82 6.89
N MET A 26 0.51 -2.01 6.26
CA MET A 26 0.11 -1.04 5.23
C MET A 26 -0.55 -1.65 3.98
N HIS A 27 -0.46 -2.97 3.78
CA HIS A 27 -1.02 -3.68 2.62
C HIS A 27 -1.89 -4.89 3.02
N ALA A 28 -1.93 -5.20 4.32
CA ALA A 28 -2.68 -6.31 4.87
C ALA A 28 -4.20 -6.04 4.82
N PRO A 29 -5.03 -7.09 4.72
CA PRO A 29 -6.46 -6.93 4.57
C PRO A 29 -7.15 -6.38 5.82
N HIS A 30 -6.69 -6.78 7.02
CA HIS A 30 -7.45 -6.69 8.28
C HIS A 30 -7.12 -5.47 9.17
N TYR A 31 -6.07 -4.71 8.87
CA TYR A 31 -5.71 -3.53 9.67
C TYR A 31 -6.60 -2.35 9.32
N ASP A 32 -7.25 -1.72 10.31
CA ASP A 32 -7.90 -0.43 10.12
C ASP A 32 -6.98 0.76 10.50
N LEU A 33 -7.51 2.00 10.45
CA LEU A 33 -6.73 3.18 10.81
C LEU A 33 -6.37 3.26 12.30
N ASP A 34 -7.19 2.69 13.18
CA ASP A 34 -6.93 2.67 14.62
C ASP A 34 -5.93 1.57 14.98
N ASP A 35 -5.95 0.40 14.32
CA ASP A 35 -4.90 -0.61 14.42
C ASP A 35 -3.54 -0.04 14.00
N LEU A 36 -3.49 0.66 12.86
CA LEU A 36 -2.28 1.36 12.41
C LEU A 36 -1.87 2.44 13.41
N SER A 37 -2.82 3.14 14.03
CA SER A 37 -2.53 4.14 15.07
C SER A 37 -1.92 3.52 16.33
N ASN A 38 -2.41 2.35 16.74
CA ASN A 38 -1.88 1.61 17.89
C ASN A 38 -0.48 1.07 17.59
N LEU A 39 -0.28 0.53 16.39
CA LEU A 39 1.03 0.06 15.94
C LEU A 39 2.05 1.20 15.85
N ASP A 40 1.66 2.33 15.27
CA ASP A 40 2.48 3.54 15.20
C ASP A 40 2.85 4.04 16.61
N GLY A 41 1.91 4.02 17.55
CA GLY A 41 2.17 4.39 18.95
C GLY A 41 3.19 3.47 19.64
N ARG A 42 3.15 2.16 19.37
CA ARG A 42 4.15 1.21 19.89
C ARG A 42 5.53 1.47 19.30
N ILE A 43 5.63 1.72 17.99
CA ILE A 43 6.90 2.07 17.34
C ILE A 43 7.49 3.33 17.97
N ASP A 44 6.67 4.39 18.11
CA ASP A 44 7.14 5.66 18.66
C ASP A 44 7.57 5.52 20.12
N ALA A 45 6.91 4.67 20.93
CA ALA A 45 7.33 4.40 22.30
C ALA A 45 8.73 3.76 22.39
N HIS A 46 9.05 2.82 21.49
CA HIS A 46 10.40 2.23 21.45
C HIS A 46 11.43 3.20 20.88
N LEU A 47 11.07 4.00 19.87
CA LEU A 47 11.92 5.09 19.38
C LEU A 47 12.19 6.12 20.49
N ASP A 48 11.22 6.45 21.33
CA ASP A 48 11.40 7.37 22.46
C ASP A 48 12.41 6.82 23.49
N GLY A 49 12.34 5.53 23.81
CA GLY A 49 13.36 4.85 24.62
C GLY A 49 14.77 5.00 24.02
N LEU A 50 14.90 4.87 22.70
CA LEU A 50 16.17 5.07 21.99
C LEU A 50 16.61 6.54 21.96
N ARG A 51 15.67 7.50 21.83
CA ARG A 51 15.95 8.94 21.95
C ARG A 51 16.52 9.28 23.33
N VAL A 52 15.96 8.71 24.40
CA VAL A 52 16.44 8.88 25.78
C VAL A 52 17.83 8.29 25.97
N ALA A 53 18.12 7.14 25.34
CA ALA A 53 19.45 6.54 25.35
C ALA A 53 20.51 7.33 24.55
N GLY A 54 20.07 8.28 23.71
CA GLY A 54 20.91 9.18 22.95
C GLY A 54 21.89 8.44 22.04
N THR A 55 23.17 8.87 22.06
CA THR A 55 24.22 8.30 21.20
C THR A 55 24.38 6.79 21.39
N SER A 56 24.26 6.28 22.62
CA SER A 56 24.42 4.86 22.89
C SER A 56 23.35 4.02 22.18
N GLY A 57 22.10 4.49 22.14
CA GLY A 57 21.04 3.77 21.42
C GLY A 57 21.22 3.75 19.91
N LEU A 58 21.66 4.88 19.36
CA LEU A 58 22.00 4.96 17.94
C LEU A 58 23.22 4.08 17.59
N GLU A 59 24.26 4.07 18.42
CA GLU A 59 25.42 3.20 18.22
C GLU A 59 25.06 1.72 18.24
N THR A 60 24.20 1.28 19.17
CA THR A 60 23.71 -0.10 19.21
C THR A 60 23.01 -0.48 17.90
N LEU A 61 22.06 0.33 17.41
CA LEU A 61 21.42 0.08 16.11
C LEU A 61 22.43 0.03 14.96
N LEU A 62 23.39 0.95 14.93
CA LEU A 62 24.42 0.99 13.89
C LEU A 62 25.35 -0.24 13.92
N THR A 63 25.51 -0.91 15.07
CA THR A 63 26.26 -2.18 15.16
C THR A 63 25.46 -3.38 14.65
N GLN A 64 24.13 -3.29 14.67
CA GLN A 64 23.21 -4.35 14.20
C GLN A 64 22.90 -4.25 12.70
N LEU A 65 23.34 -3.19 12.01
CA LEU A 65 23.14 -3.01 10.58
C LEU A 65 23.83 -4.11 9.75
N SER A 66 23.03 -5.06 9.30
CA SER A 66 23.38 -6.10 8.33
C SER A 66 22.81 -5.77 6.93
N PRO A 67 23.19 -6.51 5.87
CA PRO A 67 22.63 -6.31 4.54
C PRO A 67 21.11 -6.43 4.43
N HIS A 68 20.45 -7.11 5.38
CA HIS A 68 19.00 -7.35 5.39
C HIS A 68 18.28 -6.67 6.57
N ALA A 69 18.98 -5.78 7.29
CA ALA A 69 18.50 -5.10 8.50
C ALA A 69 17.52 -3.95 8.18
N ILE A 70 16.31 -4.27 7.71
CA ILE A 70 15.30 -3.29 7.29
C ILE A 70 14.82 -2.46 8.48
N GLY A 71 14.50 -3.09 9.60
CA GLY A 71 13.97 -2.41 10.80
C GLY A 71 15.00 -1.53 11.49
N GLU A 72 16.24 -2.01 11.58
CA GLU A 72 17.35 -1.28 12.19
C GLU A 72 17.74 -0.08 11.33
N MET A 73 17.69 -0.22 10.00
CA MET A 73 17.86 0.91 9.08
C MET A 73 16.77 1.96 9.29
N PHE A 74 15.51 1.54 9.44
CA PHE A 74 14.41 2.45 9.76
C PHE A 74 14.67 3.23 11.05
N ALA A 75 14.93 2.53 12.16
CA ALA A 75 15.14 3.19 13.46
C ALA A 75 16.38 4.09 13.45
N SER A 76 17.48 3.62 12.85
CA SER A 76 18.72 4.41 12.71
C SER A 76 18.49 5.69 11.91
N ALA A 77 17.76 5.59 10.78
CA ALA A 77 17.48 6.74 9.93
C ALA A 77 16.59 7.75 10.65
N VAL A 78 15.52 7.31 11.34
CA VAL A 78 14.65 8.18 12.13
C VAL A 78 15.47 9.01 13.14
N LEU A 79 16.25 8.34 13.98
CA LEU A 79 17.07 9.01 15.01
C LEU A 79 18.13 9.95 14.39
N ALA A 80 18.74 9.54 13.27
CA ALA A 80 19.76 10.34 12.61
C ALA A 80 19.20 11.62 11.97
N PHE A 81 17.99 11.56 11.39
CA PHE A 81 17.31 12.73 10.83
C PHE A 81 16.85 13.69 11.95
N GLU A 82 16.21 13.18 13.00
CA GLU A 82 15.78 14.00 14.15
C GLU A 82 16.97 14.70 14.83
N ALA A 83 18.10 13.99 14.96
CA ALA A 83 19.32 14.58 15.52
C ALA A 83 20.07 15.52 14.55
N GLY A 84 19.65 15.61 13.27
CA GLY A 84 20.38 16.34 12.24
C GLY A 84 21.82 15.84 12.05
N ASN A 85 22.09 14.56 12.34
CA ASN A 85 23.44 14.01 12.41
C ASN A 85 23.97 13.64 11.02
N ALA A 86 24.61 14.61 10.36
CA ALA A 86 25.19 14.46 9.02
C ALA A 86 26.16 13.27 8.90
N GLN A 87 26.93 12.98 9.95
CA GLN A 87 27.94 11.91 9.93
C GLN A 87 27.27 10.54 9.90
N VAL A 88 26.24 10.34 10.73
CA VAL A 88 25.48 9.09 10.74
C VAL A 88 24.68 8.93 9.45
N LEU A 89 24.02 9.98 8.96
CA LEU A 89 23.31 9.93 7.69
C LEU A 89 24.24 9.58 6.52
N SER A 90 25.49 10.06 6.53
CA SER A 90 26.51 9.66 5.55
C SER A 90 26.86 8.17 5.66
N ARG A 91 27.04 7.65 6.89
CA ARG A 91 27.29 6.22 7.13
C ARG A 91 26.13 5.33 6.66
N LEU A 92 24.89 5.71 6.97
CA LEU A 92 23.69 5.01 6.49
C LEU A 92 23.58 5.05 4.96
N SER A 93 23.89 6.19 4.36
CA SER A 93 23.93 6.37 2.91
C SER A 93 24.98 5.48 2.24
N GLU A 94 26.13 5.28 2.87
CA GLU A 94 27.16 4.36 2.36
C GLU A 94 26.72 2.90 2.49
N HIS A 95 26.16 2.51 3.64
CA HIS A 95 25.58 1.17 3.83
C HIS A 95 24.57 0.83 2.74
N LEU A 96 23.69 1.79 2.44
CA LEU A 96 22.64 1.66 1.42
C LEU A 96 23.17 1.33 0.03
N ARG A 97 24.38 1.79 -0.33
CA ARG A 97 25.00 1.48 -1.63
C ARG A 97 25.37 0.01 -1.76
N SER A 98 25.70 -0.65 -0.64
CA SER A 98 26.10 -2.06 -0.59
C SER A 98 24.99 -3.01 -0.13
N ALA A 99 23.89 -2.50 0.44
CA ALA A 99 22.82 -3.27 1.05
C ALA A 99 21.44 -2.78 0.57
N VAL A 100 21.09 -3.10 -0.67
CA VAL A 100 19.89 -2.58 -1.36
C VAL A 100 18.60 -2.91 -0.61
N ASP A 101 18.54 -4.06 0.08
CA ASP A 101 17.34 -4.48 0.82
C ASP A 101 16.98 -3.49 1.95
N THR A 102 17.98 -2.85 2.55
CA THR A 102 17.76 -1.84 3.61
C THR A 102 17.16 -0.53 3.09
N GLU A 103 17.08 -0.33 1.78
CA GLU A 103 16.45 0.84 1.19
C GLU A 103 14.99 0.98 1.61
N ARG A 104 14.30 -0.15 1.80
CA ARG A 104 12.93 -0.17 2.30
C ARG A 104 12.83 0.50 3.67
N GLY A 105 13.73 0.18 4.59
CA GLY A 105 13.80 0.78 5.92
C GLY A 105 14.10 2.28 5.88
N TYR A 106 15.01 2.69 5.00
CA TYR A 106 15.33 4.11 4.80
C TYR A 106 14.13 4.90 4.27
N LEU A 107 13.41 4.34 3.29
CA LEU A 107 12.19 4.92 2.73
C LEU A 107 11.05 5.00 3.77
N MET A 108 10.91 3.98 4.62
CA MET A 108 9.96 4.00 5.74
C MET A 108 10.26 5.17 6.69
N ALA A 109 11.53 5.41 7.01
CA ALA A 109 11.92 6.51 7.89
C ALA A 109 11.59 7.88 7.26
N LEU A 110 11.90 8.05 5.96
CA LEU A 110 11.54 9.27 5.22
C LEU A 110 10.03 9.53 5.22
N GLY A 111 9.22 8.49 5.07
CA GLY A 111 7.76 8.59 5.13
C GLY A 111 7.21 8.83 6.54
N TRP A 112 7.89 8.29 7.56
CA TRP A 112 7.52 8.34 8.97
C TRP A 112 7.69 9.73 9.59
N LEU A 113 8.86 10.33 9.39
CA LEU A 113 9.20 11.63 9.97
C LEU A 113 8.30 12.74 9.44
N ASP A 114 8.07 13.79 10.24
CA ASP A 114 7.49 15.06 9.76
C ASP A 114 8.40 15.72 8.69
N TRP A 115 7.79 16.51 7.81
CA TRP A 115 8.49 17.09 6.65
C TRP A 115 9.67 17.97 7.06
N GLU A 116 9.52 18.71 8.15
CA GLU A 116 10.50 19.64 8.70
C GLU A 116 11.84 18.95 9.06
N TRP A 117 11.79 17.67 9.45
CA TRP A 117 12.99 16.90 9.78
C TRP A 117 13.76 16.45 8.53
N VAL A 118 13.04 16.16 7.45
CA VAL A 118 13.64 15.59 6.23
C VAL A 118 13.97 16.64 5.18
N SER A 119 13.21 17.73 5.10
CA SER A 119 13.30 18.73 4.01
C SER A 119 14.71 19.29 3.79
N PRO A 120 15.55 19.58 4.81
CA PRO A 120 16.91 20.10 4.58
C PRO A 120 17.83 19.10 3.86
N TRP A 121 17.49 17.81 3.95
CA TRP A 121 18.25 16.72 3.33
C TRP A 121 17.70 16.36 1.95
N ILE A 122 16.40 16.50 1.73
CA ILE A 122 15.76 16.18 0.46
C ILE A 122 16.33 17.02 -0.68
N ASP A 123 16.59 18.31 -0.49
CA ASP A 123 17.21 19.15 -1.53
C ASP A 123 18.58 18.62 -1.97
N ARG A 124 19.39 18.14 -1.00
CA ARG A 124 20.70 17.53 -1.29
C ARG A 124 20.56 16.20 -2.01
N MET A 125 19.54 15.41 -1.65
CA MET A 125 19.25 14.13 -2.31
C MET A 125 18.82 14.34 -3.76
N LEU A 126 17.92 15.30 -4.02
CA LEU A 126 17.45 15.66 -5.35
C LEU A 126 18.58 16.19 -6.25
N ALA A 127 19.55 16.92 -5.68
CA ALA A 127 20.72 17.43 -6.40
C ALA A 127 21.87 16.42 -6.54
N SER A 128 21.74 15.21 -5.99
CA SER A 128 22.82 14.21 -5.96
C SER A 128 23.17 13.69 -7.36
N PRO A 129 24.47 13.47 -7.66
CA PRO A 129 24.88 12.81 -8.90
C PRO A 129 24.48 11.32 -8.93
N ALA A 130 24.25 10.70 -7.77
CA ALA A 130 23.92 9.28 -7.67
C ALA A 130 22.39 9.05 -7.82
N PRO A 131 21.94 8.22 -8.79
CA PRO A 131 20.52 7.96 -9.04
C PRO A 131 19.73 7.51 -7.82
N LEU A 132 20.34 6.67 -6.97
CA LEU A 132 19.78 6.21 -5.70
C LEU A 132 19.22 7.38 -4.86
N PHE A 133 20.01 8.44 -4.64
CA PHE A 133 19.57 9.54 -3.77
C PHE A 133 18.54 10.45 -4.46
N ARG A 134 18.64 10.67 -5.78
CA ARG A 134 17.58 11.39 -6.50
C ARG A 134 16.25 10.67 -6.36
N ARG A 135 16.26 9.35 -6.48
CA ARG A 135 15.08 8.50 -6.27
C ARG A 135 14.56 8.58 -4.84
N LEU A 136 15.41 8.53 -3.81
CA LEU A 136 14.98 8.70 -2.41
C LEU A 136 14.37 10.08 -2.16
N GLY A 137 14.97 11.15 -2.69
CA GLY A 137 14.45 12.51 -2.57
C GLY A 137 13.06 12.66 -3.20
N LEU A 138 12.88 12.15 -4.43
CA LEU A 138 11.58 12.14 -5.10
C LEU A 138 10.55 11.30 -4.31
N ALA A 139 10.97 10.15 -3.77
CA ALA A 139 10.10 9.31 -2.96
C ALA A 139 9.61 10.02 -1.69
N ALA A 140 10.49 10.75 -0.99
CA ALA A 140 10.11 11.55 0.17
C ALA A 140 9.08 12.63 -0.22
N CYS A 141 9.35 13.39 -1.29
CA CYS A 141 8.39 14.36 -1.82
C CYS A 141 7.01 13.73 -2.11
N GLY A 142 7.02 12.57 -2.77
CA GLY A 142 5.82 11.77 -3.00
C GLY A 142 5.10 11.41 -1.71
N MET A 143 5.76 10.75 -0.76
CA MET A 143 5.19 10.32 0.52
C MET A 143 4.60 11.46 1.36
N HIS A 144 5.21 12.65 1.27
CA HIS A 144 4.78 13.85 1.97
C HIS A 144 3.78 14.71 1.20
N ARG A 145 3.51 14.36 -0.06
CA ARG A 145 2.75 15.18 -1.00
C ARG A 145 3.31 16.60 -1.14
N HIS A 146 4.64 16.72 -1.07
CA HIS A 146 5.37 17.97 -1.28
C HIS A 146 5.87 18.05 -2.71
N ASP A 147 5.65 19.17 -3.40
CA ASP A 147 6.10 19.36 -4.78
C ASP A 147 7.62 19.62 -4.84
N PRO A 148 8.43 18.78 -5.53
CA PRO A 148 9.87 19.04 -5.70
C PRO A 148 10.17 20.07 -6.80
N GLY A 149 9.15 20.68 -7.42
CA GLY A 149 9.31 21.71 -8.42
C GLY A 149 10.08 21.22 -9.65
N PRO A 150 11.15 21.92 -10.10
CA PRO A 150 11.91 21.53 -11.29
C PRO A 150 12.55 20.14 -11.20
N ALA A 151 12.91 19.66 -10.01
CA ALA A 151 13.54 18.35 -9.85
C ALA A 151 12.61 17.20 -10.28
N LEU A 152 11.29 17.39 -10.21
CA LEU A 152 10.32 16.41 -10.71
C LEU A 152 10.40 16.26 -12.22
N LEU A 153 10.47 17.39 -12.95
CA LEU A 153 10.59 17.39 -14.40
C LEU A 153 11.93 16.80 -14.85
N THR A 154 13.02 17.15 -14.14
CA THR A 154 14.34 16.54 -14.37
C THR A 154 14.30 15.03 -14.17
N GLY A 155 13.65 14.55 -13.11
CA GLY A 155 13.49 13.12 -12.84
C GLY A 155 12.74 12.37 -13.95
N LEU A 156 11.73 13.00 -14.57
CA LEU A 156 11.02 12.42 -15.72
C LEU A 156 11.87 12.30 -16.99
N SER A 157 13.02 12.97 -17.05
CA SER A 157 13.98 12.89 -18.15
C SER A 157 15.29 12.22 -17.72
N ASP A 158 15.34 11.58 -16.55
CA ASP A 158 16.54 10.92 -16.04
C ASP A 158 16.90 9.69 -16.89
N ALA A 159 18.21 9.46 -17.05
CA ALA A 159 18.71 8.31 -17.80
C ALA A 159 18.55 7.00 -17.00
N ASP A 160 18.47 7.08 -15.67
CA ASP A 160 18.24 5.92 -14.81
C ASP A 160 16.73 5.62 -14.72
N PRO A 161 16.27 4.43 -15.17
CA PRO A 161 14.85 4.08 -15.14
C PRO A 161 14.24 4.10 -13.74
N SER A 162 15.01 3.81 -12.68
CA SER A 162 14.48 3.80 -11.32
C SER A 162 14.12 5.21 -10.85
N VAL A 163 14.89 6.23 -11.24
CA VAL A 163 14.61 7.64 -10.94
C VAL A 163 13.38 8.10 -11.72
N LEU A 164 13.32 7.76 -13.01
CA LEU A 164 12.19 8.09 -13.88
C LEU A 164 10.89 7.46 -13.37
N ALA A 165 10.90 6.16 -13.05
CA ALA A 165 9.78 5.44 -12.47
C ALA A 165 9.28 6.13 -11.18
N ARG A 166 10.20 6.55 -10.31
CA ARG A 166 9.85 7.27 -9.08
C ARG A 166 9.32 8.67 -9.36
N ALA A 167 9.88 9.40 -10.32
CA ALA A 167 9.39 10.70 -10.73
C ALA A 167 7.96 10.61 -11.27
N ALA A 168 7.67 9.61 -12.12
CA ALA A 168 6.33 9.35 -12.62
C ALA A 168 5.35 9.03 -11.48
N ARG A 169 5.74 8.15 -10.55
CA ARG A 169 4.95 7.87 -9.34
C ARG A 169 4.66 9.15 -8.54
N THR A 170 5.69 9.93 -8.26
CA THR A 170 5.59 11.18 -7.47
C THR A 170 4.68 12.18 -8.17
N ALA A 171 4.79 12.34 -9.49
CA ALA A 171 3.90 13.19 -10.26
C ALA A 171 2.44 12.72 -10.21
N GLY A 172 2.19 11.41 -10.21
CA GLY A 172 0.86 10.82 -10.01
C GLY A 172 0.33 11.04 -8.60
N GLU A 173 1.14 10.85 -7.57
CA GLU A 173 0.79 11.11 -6.17
C GLU A 173 0.44 12.59 -5.92
N LEU A 174 1.17 13.51 -6.57
CA LEU A 174 0.98 14.95 -6.50
C LEU A 174 -0.06 15.50 -7.49
N ARG A 175 -0.57 14.67 -8.41
CA ARG A 175 -1.48 15.10 -9.48
C ARG A 175 -0.96 16.22 -10.35
N ARG A 176 0.32 16.17 -10.72
CA ARG A 176 0.96 17.15 -11.63
C ARG A 176 0.51 16.95 -13.07
N ARG A 177 -0.74 17.37 -13.36
CA ARG A 177 -1.39 17.23 -14.68
C ARG A 177 -0.64 17.95 -15.79
N ASP A 178 0.04 19.03 -15.44
CA ASP A 178 0.93 19.78 -16.33
C ASP A 178 2.10 18.93 -16.86
N LEU A 179 2.50 17.87 -16.13
CA LEU A 179 3.55 16.95 -16.53
C LEU A 179 3.04 15.74 -17.34
N MET A 180 1.72 15.59 -17.55
CA MET A 180 1.16 14.47 -18.32
C MET A 180 1.79 14.29 -19.71
N PRO A 181 2.07 15.34 -20.50
CA PRO A 181 2.73 15.17 -21.81
C PRO A 181 4.11 14.50 -21.69
N ALA A 182 4.90 14.85 -20.68
CA ALA A 182 6.21 14.22 -20.43
C ALA A 182 6.04 12.76 -20.00
N ILE A 183 5.13 12.47 -19.06
CA ILE A 183 4.92 11.10 -18.56
C ILE A 183 4.40 10.18 -19.67
N ARG A 184 3.55 10.66 -20.58
CA ARG A 184 3.01 9.89 -21.72
C ARG A 184 4.11 9.32 -22.62
N ALA A 185 5.24 10.01 -22.76
CA ALA A 185 6.36 9.52 -23.56
C ALA A 185 6.91 8.17 -23.06
N HIS A 186 6.68 7.83 -21.79
CA HIS A 186 7.17 6.61 -21.15
C HIS A 186 6.11 5.49 -21.03
N ARG A 187 4.95 5.65 -21.68
CA ARG A 187 3.85 4.67 -21.64
C ARG A 187 4.27 3.25 -22.08
N GLN A 188 5.20 3.16 -23.02
CA GLN A 188 5.70 1.91 -23.60
C GLN A 188 7.19 1.70 -23.25
N HIS A 189 7.65 2.27 -22.14
CA HIS A 189 9.05 2.13 -21.72
C HIS A 189 9.43 0.65 -21.54
N THR A 190 10.69 0.32 -21.81
CA THR A 190 11.20 -1.06 -21.74
C THR A 190 11.25 -1.57 -20.29
N ASP A 191 11.76 -0.74 -19.38
CA ASP A 191 11.72 -1.01 -17.94
C ASP A 191 10.27 -1.10 -17.41
N THR A 192 9.98 -2.20 -16.72
CA THR A 192 8.63 -2.57 -16.26
C THR A 192 8.10 -1.61 -15.20
N ALA A 193 8.92 -1.21 -14.23
CA ALA A 193 8.50 -0.28 -13.17
C ALA A 193 8.18 1.10 -13.75
N THR A 194 9.03 1.59 -14.66
CA THR A 194 8.80 2.84 -15.39
C THR A 194 7.48 2.80 -16.15
N ARG A 195 7.25 1.74 -16.92
CA ARG A 195 6.03 1.54 -17.69
C ARG A 195 4.79 1.52 -16.80
N PHE A 196 4.85 0.83 -15.66
CA PHE A 196 3.77 0.81 -14.68
C PHE A 196 3.50 2.20 -14.12
N TRP A 197 4.49 2.86 -13.52
CA TRP A 197 4.30 4.13 -12.82
C TRP A 197 3.91 5.27 -13.76
N ALA A 198 4.38 5.27 -15.00
CA ALA A 198 3.94 6.23 -16.02
C ALA A 198 2.44 6.09 -16.31
N ASN A 199 1.97 4.87 -16.55
CA ASN A 199 0.55 4.59 -16.82
C ASN A 199 -0.33 4.80 -15.59
N TRP A 200 0.12 4.35 -14.42
CA TRP A 200 -0.57 4.54 -13.14
C TRP A 200 -0.78 6.03 -12.84
N ALA A 201 0.22 6.88 -13.11
CA ALA A 201 0.12 8.31 -12.87
C ALA A 201 -0.88 8.99 -13.82
N ILE A 202 -0.77 8.77 -15.13
CA ILE A 202 -1.62 9.46 -16.11
C ILE A 202 -3.05 8.91 -16.16
N ALA A 203 -3.27 7.61 -15.88
CA ALA A 203 -4.60 7.03 -15.77
C ALA A 203 -5.38 7.70 -14.63
N GLN A 204 -4.73 7.84 -13.48
CA GLN A 204 -5.31 8.58 -12.38
C GLN A 204 -5.56 10.03 -12.75
N MET A 205 -4.81 10.65 -13.66
CA MET A 205 -5.07 12.01 -14.16
C MET A 205 -6.09 12.10 -15.32
N GLY A 206 -6.80 11.01 -15.61
CA GLY A 206 -7.88 10.94 -16.59
C GLY A 206 -7.46 10.55 -18.01
N ASP A 207 -6.26 9.99 -18.18
CA ASP A 207 -5.83 9.46 -19.49
C ASP A 207 -6.39 8.05 -19.73
N GLU A 208 -7.49 7.96 -20.46
CA GLU A 208 -8.14 6.68 -20.79
C GLU A 208 -7.21 5.70 -21.53
N GLN A 209 -6.23 6.20 -22.31
CA GLN A 209 -5.33 5.32 -23.06
C GLN A 209 -4.31 4.60 -22.16
N ALA A 210 -4.15 5.02 -20.91
CA ALA A 210 -3.30 4.35 -19.94
C ALA A 210 -3.99 3.18 -19.20
N LEU A 211 -5.31 3.06 -19.35
CA LEU A 211 -6.07 1.96 -18.75
C LEU A 211 -5.72 0.61 -19.38
N GLU A 212 -5.45 0.57 -20.69
CA GLU A 212 -5.10 -0.69 -21.37
C GLU A 212 -3.74 -1.26 -20.90
N PRO A 213 -2.64 -0.49 -20.84
CA PRO A 213 -1.42 -0.98 -20.19
C PRO A 213 -1.60 -1.36 -18.73
N LEU A 214 -2.41 -0.63 -17.94
CA LEU A 214 -2.69 -1.00 -16.56
C LEU A 214 -3.44 -2.33 -16.45
N ARG A 215 -4.34 -2.64 -17.38
CA ARG A 215 -5.02 -3.94 -17.42
C ARG A 215 -4.02 -5.09 -17.50
N GLN A 216 -2.99 -4.97 -18.33
CA GLN A 216 -1.94 -6.00 -18.43
C GLN A 216 -1.24 -6.23 -17.08
N PHE A 217 -1.01 -5.17 -16.30
CA PHE A 217 -0.46 -5.29 -14.95
C PHE A 217 -1.47 -5.89 -13.94
N ALA A 218 -2.76 -5.61 -14.09
CA ALA A 218 -3.80 -6.21 -13.24
C ALA A 218 -3.98 -7.72 -13.51
N GLU A 219 -3.71 -8.18 -14.73
CA GLU A 219 -3.80 -9.59 -15.12
C GLU A 219 -2.56 -10.41 -14.75
N GLN A 220 -1.44 -9.76 -14.39
CA GLN A 220 -0.18 -10.42 -14.05
C GLN A 220 0.04 -10.44 -12.53
N PRO A 221 0.32 -11.61 -11.93
CA PRO A 221 0.77 -11.69 -10.55
C PRO A 221 2.03 -10.85 -10.31
N GLY A 222 2.06 -10.07 -9.23
CA GLY A 222 3.23 -9.29 -8.85
C GLY A 222 2.89 -8.03 -8.06
N GLU A 223 3.92 -7.25 -7.72
CA GLU A 223 3.84 -6.06 -6.84
C GLU A 223 2.90 -4.95 -7.37
N PHE A 224 2.59 -4.96 -8.66
CA PHE A 224 1.77 -3.95 -9.33
C PHE A 224 0.30 -4.33 -9.46
N GLN A 225 -0.04 -5.60 -9.28
CA GLN A 225 -1.34 -6.16 -9.68
C GLN A 225 -2.52 -5.47 -8.99
N TYR A 226 -2.51 -5.45 -7.66
CA TYR A 226 -3.62 -4.88 -6.89
C TYR A 226 -3.77 -3.37 -7.11
N ARG A 227 -2.65 -2.64 -7.24
CA ARG A 227 -2.67 -1.19 -7.53
C ARG A 227 -3.20 -0.90 -8.93
N ALA A 228 -2.78 -1.69 -9.92
CA ALA A 228 -3.32 -1.62 -11.27
C ALA A 228 -4.83 -1.87 -11.27
N LEU A 229 -5.28 -2.92 -10.56
CA LEU A 229 -6.68 -3.29 -10.48
C LEU A 229 -7.54 -2.17 -9.86
N CYS A 230 -7.11 -1.59 -8.74
CA CYS A 230 -7.82 -0.49 -8.09
C CYS A 230 -7.94 0.74 -9.00
N VAL A 231 -6.84 1.15 -9.65
CA VAL A 231 -6.87 2.32 -10.55
C VAL A 231 -7.70 2.03 -11.79
N LEU A 232 -7.55 0.85 -12.40
CA LEU A 232 -8.30 0.45 -13.58
C LEU A 232 -9.81 0.52 -13.30
N LEU A 233 -10.28 -0.12 -12.23
CA LEU A 233 -11.72 -0.16 -11.94
C LEU A 233 -12.29 1.16 -11.43
N ALA A 234 -11.48 1.99 -10.78
CA ALA A 234 -11.91 3.34 -10.42
C ALA A 234 -12.19 4.20 -11.65
N TRP A 235 -11.41 4.05 -12.73
CA TRP A 235 -11.41 4.95 -13.89
C TRP A 235 -12.06 4.38 -15.16
N GLN A 236 -12.11 3.07 -15.32
CA GLN A 236 -12.72 2.42 -16.47
C GLN A 236 -14.25 2.58 -16.45
N LYS A 237 -14.85 2.72 -17.63
CA LYS A 237 -16.31 2.73 -17.77
C LYS A 237 -16.89 1.39 -17.30
N HIS A 238 -17.98 1.47 -16.55
CA HIS A 238 -18.62 0.32 -15.92
C HIS A 238 -18.87 -0.85 -16.89
N GLU A 239 -19.41 -0.58 -18.08
CA GLU A 239 -19.68 -1.60 -19.12
C GLU A 239 -18.42 -2.36 -19.54
N ASN A 240 -17.29 -1.65 -19.68
CA ASN A 240 -16.01 -2.25 -20.06
C ASN A 240 -15.43 -3.08 -18.91
N SER A 241 -15.62 -2.63 -17.65
CA SER A 241 -15.22 -3.39 -16.47
C SER A 241 -16.03 -4.68 -16.34
N VAL A 242 -17.36 -4.63 -16.53
CA VAL A 242 -18.23 -5.82 -16.53
C VAL A 242 -17.82 -6.82 -17.61
N ALA A 243 -17.57 -6.35 -18.84
CA ALA A 243 -17.16 -7.21 -19.95
C ALA A 243 -15.82 -7.89 -19.68
N TRP A 244 -14.86 -7.14 -19.14
CA TRP A 244 -13.53 -7.65 -18.78
C TRP A 244 -13.59 -8.64 -17.60
N ILE A 245 -14.29 -8.31 -16.52
CA ILE A 245 -14.46 -9.20 -15.37
C ILE A 245 -15.10 -10.53 -15.79
N ARG A 246 -16.07 -10.50 -16.72
CA ARG A 246 -16.67 -11.72 -17.27
C ARG A 246 -15.63 -12.62 -17.96
N GLN A 247 -14.62 -12.06 -18.59
CA GLN A 247 -13.53 -12.83 -19.20
C GLN A 247 -12.61 -13.42 -18.13
N LEU A 248 -12.26 -12.63 -17.09
CA LEU A 248 -11.42 -13.10 -15.98
C LEU A 248 -12.04 -14.31 -15.26
N ILE A 249 -13.33 -14.24 -14.90
CA ILE A 249 -14.00 -15.31 -14.15
C ILE A 249 -14.22 -16.59 -14.98
N GLN A 250 -14.08 -16.52 -16.31
CA GLN A 250 -14.12 -17.70 -17.18
C GLN A 250 -12.76 -18.40 -17.29
N ASN A 251 -11.69 -17.73 -16.87
CA ASN A 251 -10.34 -18.28 -16.83
C ASN A 251 -9.99 -18.71 -15.39
N PRO A 252 -9.86 -20.02 -15.10
CA PRO A 252 -9.55 -20.51 -13.76
C PRO A 252 -8.29 -19.89 -13.15
N GLU A 253 -7.24 -19.62 -13.95
CA GLU A 253 -6.00 -19.01 -13.46
C GLU A 253 -6.17 -17.55 -13.03
N GLN A 254 -7.21 -16.87 -13.50
CA GLN A 254 -7.49 -15.46 -13.22
C GLN A 254 -8.70 -15.28 -12.31
N GLN A 255 -9.31 -16.36 -11.84
CA GLN A 255 -10.55 -16.34 -11.05
C GLN A 255 -10.39 -15.53 -9.77
N ARG A 256 -9.26 -15.66 -9.06
CA ARG A 256 -8.90 -14.83 -7.89
C ARG A 256 -8.97 -13.33 -8.20
N ILE A 257 -8.40 -12.89 -9.32
CA ILE A 257 -8.42 -11.48 -9.74
C ILE A 257 -9.82 -11.07 -10.16
N GLY A 258 -10.57 -11.96 -10.82
CA GLY A 258 -11.98 -11.76 -11.12
C GLY A 258 -12.81 -11.48 -9.87
N ILE A 259 -12.58 -12.20 -8.77
CA ILE A 259 -13.26 -11.99 -7.48
C ILE A 259 -12.91 -10.63 -6.88
N GLN A 260 -11.62 -10.27 -6.83
CA GLN A 260 -11.20 -8.95 -6.37
C GLN A 260 -11.80 -7.83 -7.23
N ALA A 261 -11.83 -8.03 -8.54
CA ALA A 261 -12.39 -7.08 -9.50
C ALA A 261 -13.90 -6.89 -9.31
N VAL A 262 -14.65 -7.96 -9.02
CA VAL A 262 -16.06 -7.89 -8.65
C VAL A 262 -16.25 -7.03 -7.40
N GLY A 263 -15.47 -7.26 -6.34
CA GLY A 263 -15.53 -6.49 -5.11
C GLY A 263 -15.29 -4.99 -5.34
N LEU A 264 -14.27 -4.66 -6.14
CA LEU A 264 -13.91 -3.28 -6.47
C LEU A 264 -14.92 -2.59 -7.41
N LEU A 265 -15.50 -3.33 -8.37
CA LEU A 265 -16.58 -2.83 -9.22
C LEU A 265 -17.81 -2.47 -8.39
N GLY A 266 -18.10 -3.26 -7.36
CA GLY A 266 -19.11 -2.94 -6.37
C GLY A 266 -20.54 -3.34 -6.76
N ASP A 267 -20.76 -4.00 -7.90
CA ASP A 267 -22.12 -4.28 -8.40
C ASP A 267 -22.76 -5.47 -7.64
N PRO A 268 -23.90 -5.26 -6.96
CA PRO A 268 -24.60 -6.29 -6.20
C PRO A 268 -25.04 -7.51 -7.02
N VAL A 269 -25.13 -7.39 -8.35
CA VAL A 269 -25.51 -8.51 -9.23
C VAL A 269 -24.60 -9.74 -9.07
N SER A 270 -23.36 -9.52 -8.67
CA SER A 270 -22.37 -10.58 -8.49
C SER A 270 -22.38 -11.22 -7.11
N VAL A 271 -23.14 -10.69 -6.13
CA VAL A 271 -23.15 -11.21 -4.75
C VAL A 271 -23.57 -12.68 -4.67
N PRO A 272 -24.65 -13.16 -5.36
CA PRO A 272 -24.97 -14.58 -5.36
C PRO A 272 -23.85 -15.47 -5.89
N TRP A 273 -23.07 -14.98 -6.86
CA TRP A 273 -21.91 -15.71 -7.38
C TRP A 273 -20.74 -15.71 -6.39
N LEU A 274 -20.47 -14.58 -5.71
CA LEU A 274 -19.46 -14.52 -4.64
C LEU A 274 -19.77 -15.52 -3.52
N ILE A 275 -21.04 -15.63 -3.10
CA ILE A 275 -21.48 -16.61 -2.11
C ILE A 275 -21.18 -18.05 -2.56
N GLN A 276 -21.33 -18.34 -3.86
CA GLN A 276 -20.93 -19.65 -4.39
C GLN A 276 -19.41 -19.87 -4.31
N GLN A 277 -18.61 -18.83 -4.57
CA GLN A 277 -17.14 -18.90 -4.45
C GLN A 277 -16.66 -19.08 -3.01
N MET A 278 -17.45 -18.68 -2.02
CA MET A 278 -17.15 -18.91 -0.60
C MET A 278 -17.08 -20.39 -0.22
N SER A 279 -17.69 -21.27 -1.03
CA SER A 279 -17.60 -22.73 -0.85
C SER A 279 -16.35 -23.36 -1.47
N ASP A 280 -15.56 -22.60 -2.23
CA ASP A 280 -14.34 -23.07 -2.88
C ASP A 280 -13.11 -22.59 -2.11
N LEU A 281 -12.44 -23.47 -1.37
CA LEU A 281 -11.42 -23.11 -0.38
C LEU A 281 -10.31 -22.16 -0.88
N PRO A 282 -9.73 -22.33 -2.09
CA PRO A 282 -8.73 -21.41 -2.63
C PRO A 282 -9.25 -19.99 -2.90
N HIS A 283 -10.56 -19.83 -3.04
CA HIS A 283 -11.23 -18.57 -3.38
C HIS A 283 -12.11 -18.03 -2.25
N ALA A 284 -12.32 -18.80 -1.18
CA ALA A 284 -13.34 -18.50 -0.19
C ALA A 284 -13.08 -17.17 0.51
N ARG A 285 -11.87 -16.99 1.07
CA ARG A 285 -11.48 -15.79 1.81
C ARG A 285 -11.52 -14.52 0.96
N VAL A 286 -10.99 -14.56 -0.27
CA VAL A 286 -11.05 -13.42 -1.20
C VAL A 286 -12.48 -13.11 -1.65
N ALA A 287 -13.37 -14.11 -1.75
CA ALA A 287 -14.80 -13.89 -2.01
C ALA A 287 -15.51 -13.24 -0.82
N GLY A 288 -15.14 -13.63 0.41
CA GLY A 288 -15.54 -12.97 1.65
C GLY A 288 -15.13 -11.50 1.68
N GLU A 289 -13.86 -11.21 1.38
CA GLU A 289 -13.34 -9.84 1.30
C GLU A 289 -14.10 -9.00 0.25
N ALA A 290 -14.33 -9.55 -0.94
CA ALA A 290 -15.08 -8.88 -2.01
C ALA A 290 -16.53 -8.60 -1.59
N PHE A 291 -17.18 -9.56 -0.91
CA PHE A 291 -18.52 -9.38 -0.35
C PHE A 291 -18.53 -8.24 0.68
N SER A 292 -17.64 -8.27 1.66
CA SER A 292 -17.50 -7.21 2.66
C SER A 292 -17.23 -5.83 2.04
N LEU A 293 -16.42 -5.77 0.98
CA LEU A 293 -16.16 -4.52 0.25
C LEU A 293 -17.42 -3.96 -0.42
N ILE A 294 -18.29 -4.82 -0.97
CA ILE A 294 -19.56 -4.39 -1.57
C ILE A 294 -20.56 -3.99 -0.49
N THR A 295 -20.79 -4.86 0.48
CA THR A 295 -21.94 -4.78 1.40
C THR A 295 -21.66 -4.01 2.68
N GLY A 296 -20.39 -3.85 3.06
CA GLY A 296 -19.99 -3.31 4.35
C GLY A 296 -20.20 -4.28 5.52
N ALA A 297 -20.62 -5.52 5.25
CA ALA A 297 -20.73 -6.56 6.25
C ALA A 297 -19.34 -7.00 6.70
N ASP A 298 -19.00 -6.68 7.95
CA ASP A 298 -17.81 -7.24 8.59
C ASP A 298 -18.13 -8.68 9.04
N LEU A 299 -17.42 -9.65 8.46
CA LEU A 299 -17.75 -11.06 8.66
C LEU A 299 -17.51 -11.52 10.10
N VAL A 300 -16.49 -10.98 10.77
CA VAL A 300 -16.17 -11.33 12.16
C VAL A 300 -17.17 -10.69 13.09
N LEU A 301 -17.43 -9.38 12.94
CA LEU A 301 -18.34 -8.64 13.80
C LEU A 301 -19.80 -9.13 13.74
N LEU A 302 -20.18 -9.70 12.60
CA LEU A 302 -21.53 -10.21 12.34
C LEU A 302 -21.65 -11.73 12.54
N ASP A 303 -20.61 -12.40 13.03
CA ASP A 303 -20.57 -13.86 13.21
C ASP A 303 -20.92 -14.62 11.90
N LEU A 304 -20.40 -14.16 10.76
CA LEU A 304 -20.63 -14.71 9.41
C LEU A 304 -19.46 -15.58 8.91
N GLU A 305 -18.53 -15.93 9.80
CA GLU A 305 -17.39 -16.79 9.51
C GLU A 305 -17.60 -18.22 10.02
N LEU A 306 -16.84 -19.16 9.47
CA LEU A 306 -16.81 -20.54 9.95
C LEU A 306 -16.25 -20.59 11.38
N GLN A 307 -16.93 -21.32 12.27
CA GLN A 307 -16.43 -21.57 13.62
C GLN A 307 -15.26 -22.56 13.64
N ASP A 308 -15.33 -23.57 12.76
CA ASP A 308 -14.28 -24.57 12.58
C ASP A 308 -13.50 -24.23 11.30
N LEU A 309 -12.21 -23.97 11.46
CA LEU A 309 -11.33 -23.64 10.34
C LEU A 309 -11.13 -24.86 9.42
N PRO A 310 -11.26 -24.69 8.09
CA PRO A 310 -11.02 -25.79 7.17
C PRO A 310 -9.54 -26.20 7.17
N GLU A 311 -9.28 -27.48 6.96
CA GLU A 311 -7.93 -27.97 6.66
C GLU A 311 -7.53 -27.55 5.25
N PHE A 312 -6.90 -26.38 5.14
CA PHE A 312 -6.41 -25.83 3.89
C PHE A 312 -5.08 -25.12 4.11
N ASP A 313 -4.05 -25.57 3.40
CA ASP A 313 -2.72 -24.96 3.43
C ASP A 313 -2.39 -24.39 2.05
N ALA A 314 -2.26 -23.06 1.99
CA ALA A 314 -1.94 -22.31 0.77
C ALA A 314 -0.52 -21.72 0.79
N GLY A 315 0.19 -21.86 1.92
CA GLY A 315 1.50 -21.28 2.14
C GLY A 315 2.65 -22.22 1.77
N PRO A 316 3.90 -21.77 1.96
CA PRO A 316 5.04 -22.67 1.92
C PRO A 316 4.94 -23.67 3.07
N ASN A 317 5.25 -24.93 2.81
CA ASN A 317 5.39 -25.95 3.86
C ASN A 317 6.86 -26.06 4.31
N ASP A 318 7.11 -26.89 5.31
CA ASP A 318 8.46 -27.14 5.85
C ASP A 318 9.32 -28.06 4.96
N ASP A 319 8.86 -28.44 3.76
CA ASP A 319 9.63 -29.28 2.84
C ASP A 319 10.65 -28.42 2.07
N PRO A 320 11.97 -28.60 2.30
CA PRO A 320 13.00 -27.83 1.61
C PRO A 320 13.07 -28.11 0.09
N GLU A 321 12.41 -29.17 -0.40
CA GLU A 321 12.29 -29.49 -1.83
C GLU A 321 10.99 -28.96 -2.45
N ASP A 322 10.09 -28.34 -1.67
CA ASP A 322 8.90 -27.68 -2.21
C ASP A 322 9.30 -26.36 -2.90
N ALA A 323 8.87 -26.21 -4.15
CA ALA A 323 9.08 -25.00 -4.93
C ALA A 323 8.14 -23.85 -4.53
N ASN A 324 7.07 -24.13 -3.77
CA ASN A 324 6.13 -23.12 -3.31
C ASN A 324 6.68 -22.33 -2.12
N VAL A 325 7.33 -21.21 -2.41
CA VAL A 325 7.79 -20.22 -1.40
C VAL A 325 6.82 -19.05 -1.21
N ALA A 326 5.65 -19.11 -1.86
CA ALA A 326 4.71 -17.99 -1.87
C ALA A 326 3.87 -17.98 -0.58
N MET A 327 3.97 -16.89 0.18
CA MET A 327 3.11 -16.68 1.34
C MET A 327 1.64 -16.59 0.93
N ASP A 328 0.77 -17.13 1.78
CA ASP A 328 -0.67 -17.05 1.62
C ASP A 328 -1.15 -15.59 1.66
N ALA A 329 -1.64 -15.08 0.53
CA ALA A 329 -2.10 -13.71 0.39
C ALA A 329 -3.39 -13.40 1.17
N ASP A 330 -4.08 -14.45 1.65
CA ASP A 330 -5.36 -14.39 2.36
C ASP A 330 -5.25 -14.84 3.82
N GLU A 331 -4.03 -15.11 4.33
CA GLU A 331 -3.77 -15.67 5.66
C GLU A 331 -4.62 -15.03 6.77
N ASN A 332 -4.76 -13.71 6.73
CA ASN A 332 -5.46 -12.93 7.75
C ASN A 332 -6.87 -12.48 7.33
N LEU A 333 -7.48 -13.14 6.36
CA LEU A 333 -8.89 -12.97 6.03
C LEU A 333 -9.73 -14.04 6.75
N PRO A 334 -10.92 -13.68 7.25
CA PRO A 334 -11.82 -14.64 7.86
C PRO A 334 -12.32 -15.65 6.83
N TRP A 335 -12.54 -16.89 7.27
CA TRP A 335 -13.16 -17.93 6.44
C TRP A 335 -14.67 -17.73 6.40
N PRO A 336 -15.26 -17.30 5.27
CA PRO A 336 -16.70 -17.02 5.23
C PRO A 336 -17.53 -18.29 5.38
N ASP A 337 -18.64 -18.21 6.12
CA ASP A 337 -19.69 -19.25 6.10
C ASP A 337 -20.71 -18.93 4.99
N PRO A 338 -20.76 -19.71 3.89
CA PRO A 338 -21.63 -19.41 2.76
C PRO A 338 -23.13 -19.45 3.13
N GLN A 339 -23.52 -20.25 4.13
CA GLN A 339 -24.92 -20.39 4.54
C GLN A 339 -25.37 -19.19 5.37
N LEU A 340 -24.55 -18.77 6.35
CA LEU A 340 -24.83 -17.59 7.16
C LEU A 340 -24.84 -16.32 6.30
N ILE A 341 -23.88 -16.19 5.39
CA ILE A 341 -23.80 -15.06 4.46
C ILE A 341 -24.98 -15.06 3.48
N ALA A 342 -25.40 -16.23 2.97
CA ALA A 342 -26.59 -16.32 2.15
C ALA A 342 -27.86 -15.86 2.90
N ALA A 343 -28.02 -16.27 4.15
CA ALA A 343 -29.13 -15.83 4.99
C ALA A 343 -29.09 -14.32 5.25
N TRP A 344 -27.91 -13.78 5.55
CA TRP A 344 -27.70 -12.34 5.70
C TRP A 344 -28.06 -11.59 4.40
N TRP A 345 -27.63 -12.09 3.24
CA TRP A 345 -27.92 -11.49 1.94
C TRP A 345 -29.42 -11.53 1.61
N GLN A 346 -30.14 -12.60 1.94
CA GLN A 346 -31.59 -12.63 1.77
C GLN A 346 -32.30 -11.57 2.62
N ALA A 347 -31.78 -11.25 3.80
CA ALA A 347 -32.36 -10.25 4.69
C ALA A 347 -32.04 -8.80 4.28
N HIS A 348 -30.85 -8.54 3.73
CA HIS A 348 -30.36 -7.17 3.48
C HIS A 348 -30.21 -6.82 1.99
N GLY A 349 -30.23 -7.80 1.09
CA GLY A 349 -29.98 -7.61 -0.34
C GLY A 349 -30.98 -6.69 -1.04
N GLY A 350 -32.17 -6.49 -0.45
CA GLY A 350 -33.17 -5.54 -0.94
C GLY A 350 -32.74 -4.07 -0.89
N ASP A 351 -31.73 -3.73 -0.08
CA ASP A 351 -31.18 -2.37 0.04
C ASP A 351 -30.22 -2.01 -1.12
N PHE A 352 -29.86 -2.99 -1.94
CA PHE A 352 -28.84 -2.87 -2.97
C PHE A 352 -29.44 -2.83 -4.38
N GLN A 353 -29.13 -1.76 -5.11
CA GLN A 353 -29.59 -1.59 -6.49
C GLN A 353 -28.57 -2.19 -7.48
N VAL A 354 -29.01 -3.19 -8.27
CA VAL A 354 -28.22 -3.77 -9.37
C VAL A 354 -27.84 -2.70 -10.40
N GLY A 355 -26.60 -2.75 -10.90
CA GLY A 355 -26.04 -1.79 -11.85
C GLY A 355 -25.50 -0.51 -11.20
N VAL A 356 -25.63 -0.37 -9.88
CA VAL A 356 -24.97 0.68 -9.10
C VAL A 356 -23.81 0.05 -8.33
N GLY A 357 -22.61 0.63 -8.45
CA GLY A 357 -21.47 0.18 -7.65
C GLY A 357 -21.62 0.62 -6.20
N PHE A 358 -21.30 -0.27 -5.25
CA PHE A 358 -21.25 0.00 -3.81
C PHE A 358 -19.82 -0.11 -3.27
N VAL A 359 -19.59 0.55 -2.14
CA VAL A 359 -18.39 0.45 -1.32
C VAL A 359 -18.81 0.54 0.14
N LEU A 360 -18.54 -0.50 0.90
CA LEU A 360 -18.93 -0.67 2.31
C LEU A 360 -20.42 -0.40 2.56
N GLY A 361 -21.29 -0.98 1.73
CA GLY A 361 -22.74 -0.86 1.87
C GLY A 361 -23.33 0.47 1.38
N LEU A 362 -22.49 1.38 0.88
CA LEU A 362 -22.92 2.68 0.38
C LEU A 362 -22.72 2.78 -1.14
N PRO A 363 -23.66 3.38 -1.89
CA PRO A 363 -23.45 3.66 -3.30
C PRO A 363 -22.15 4.43 -3.51
N GLN A 364 -21.37 4.08 -4.53
CA GLN A 364 -20.08 4.71 -4.83
C GLN A 364 -20.29 6.18 -5.22
N ARG A 365 -19.76 7.05 -4.36
CA ARG A 365 -19.70 8.51 -4.50
C ARG A 365 -18.53 9.00 -3.66
N GLU A 366 -18.13 10.25 -3.88
CA GLU A 366 -17.03 10.87 -3.14
C GLU A 366 -17.16 10.70 -1.62
N SER A 367 -18.34 10.98 -1.04
CA SER A 367 -18.55 10.89 0.41
C SER A 367 -18.51 9.47 0.96
N SER A 368 -18.87 8.45 0.17
CA SER A 368 -18.80 7.05 0.59
C SER A 368 -17.34 6.59 0.63
N PHE A 369 -16.53 6.98 -0.35
CA PHE A 369 -15.09 6.67 -0.31
C PHE A 369 -14.36 7.43 0.82
N GLN A 370 -14.77 8.67 1.13
CA GLN A 370 -14.23 9.37 2.31
C GLN A 370 -14.55 8.63 3.61
N GLN A 371 -15.75 8.07 3.74
CA GLN A 371 -16.09 7.21 4.89
C GLN A 371 -15.25 5.93 4.90
N ALA A 372 -15.02 5.31 3.74
CA ALA A 372 -14.16 4.13 3.62
C ALA A 372 -12.70 4.43 3.99
N LEU A 373 -12.16 5.63 3.71
CA LEU A 373 -10.83 6.02 4.20
C LEU A 373 -10.73 6.10 5.73
N VAL A 374 -11.85 6.40 6.40
CA VAL A 374 -11.93 6.54 7.86
C VAL A 374 -12.19 5.20 8.55
N ARG A 375 -13.12 4.40 8.02
CA ARG A 375 -13.67 3.21 8.70
C ARG A 375 -13.30 1.88 8.07
N GLY A 376 -12.81 1.89 6.83
CA GLY A 376 -12.48 0.66 6.12
C GLY A 376 -11.20 0.03 6.65
N GLN A 377 -11.02 -1.25 6.35
CA GLN A 377 -9.75 -1.94 6.53
C GLN A 377 -8.75 -1.54 5.42
N GLN A 378 -7.46 -1.78 5.58
CA GLN A 378 -6.41 -1.09 4.83
C GLN A 378 -6.48 -1.30 3.31
N ARG A 379 -6.82 -2.50 2.84
CA ARG A 379 -7.07 -2.75 1.41
C ARG A 379 -8.27 -1.95 0.88
N GLN A 380 -9.35 -1.88 1.66
CA GLN A 380 -10.53 -1.07 1.34
C GLN A 380 -10.18 0.43 1.34
N ARG A 381 -9.33 0.89 2.27
CA ARG A 381 -8.82 2.28 2.32
C ARG A 381 -7.96 2.61 1.11
N ILE A 382 -7.12 1.68 0.65
CA ILE A 382 -6.33 1.84 -0.58
C ILE A 382 -7.26 1.98 -1.79
N ALA A 383 -8.25 1.09 -1.93
CA ALA A 383 -9.24 1.18 -3.00
C ALA A 383 -10.00 2.51 -2.95
N ALA A 384 -10.40 2.96 -1.75
CA ALA A 384 -11.08 4.22 -1.54
C ALA A 384 -10.23 5.45 -1.91
N ALA A 385 -8.93 5.44 -1.63
CA ALA A 385 -8.02 6.51 -2.04
C ALA A 385 -8.03 6.69 -3.57
N TYR A 386 -8.01 5.58 -4.32
CA TYR A 386 -8.11 5.60 -5.78
C TYR A 386 -9.51 5.98 -6.28
N GLY A 387 -10.56 5.53 -5.58
CA GLY A 387 -11.95 5.91 -5.86
C GLY A 387 -12.19 7.42 -5.73
N ILE A 388 -11.70 8.06 -4.65
CA ILE A 388 -11.79 9.51 -4.45
C ILE A 388 -11.05 10.27 -5.55
N ALA A 389 -9.88 9.75 -5.97
CA ALA A 389 -9.04 10.41 -6.96
C ALA A 389 -9.78 10.66 -8.30
N ARG A 390 -10.80 9.85 -8.63
CA ARG A 390 -11.70 10.08 -9.77
C ARG A 390 -12.61 11.29 -9.60
N PHE A 391 -13.14 11.52 -8.41
CA PHE A 391 -14.00 12.68 -8.12
C PHE A 391 -13.18 13.96 -7.96
N ARG A 392 -11.93 13.84 -7.50
CA ARG A 392 -11.03 14.97 -7.27
C ARG A 392 -9.76 14.88 -8.12
N PRO A 393 -9.87 15.04 -9.46
CA PRO A 393 -8.77 14.75 -10.36
C PRO A 393 -7.59 15.75 -10.28
N THR A 394 -7.69 16.79 -9.46
CA THR A 394 -6.65 17.81 -9.27
C THR A 394 -6.08 17.83 -7.86
N GLU A 395 -6.60 17.01 -6.94
CA GLU A 395 -6.12 16.96 -5.55
C GLU A 395 -5.17 15.79 -5.33
N VAL A 396 -4.08 16.03 -4.60
CA VAL A 396 -3.08 15.01 -4.26
C VAL A 396 -3.73 13.72 -3.75
N LEU A 397 -3.19 12.57 -4.16
CA LEU A 397 -3.73 11.27 -3.78
C LEU A 397 -3.63 11.08 -2.26
N PHE A 398 -4.68 10.60 -1.60
CA PHE A 398 -4.64 10.37 -0.15
C PHE A 398 -3.52 9.36 0.23
N PRO A 399 -2.60 9.69 1.16
CA PRO A 399 -1.46 8.83 1.49
C PRO A 399 -1.81 7.78 2.55
N THR A 400 -2.45 6.67 2.14
CA THR A 400 -2.83 5.56 3.05
C THR A 400 -1.66 4.86 3.74
N SER A 401 -0.43 5.09 3.27
CA SER A 401 0.82 4.56 3.84
C SER A 401 1.53 5.51 4.81
N ALA A 402 1.09 6.77 4.92
CA ALA A 402 1.67 7.71 5.88
C ALA A 402 1.46 7.23 7.33
N PRO A 403 2.16 7.79 8.33
CA PRO A 403 1.81 7.59 9.73
C PRO A 403 0.34 7.90 10.03
N ALA A 404 -0.27 7.11 10.89
CA ALA A 404 -1.68 7.22 11.24
C ALA A 404 -2.03 8.61 11.76
N TRP A 405 -1.16 9.26 12.53
CA TRP A 405 -1.36 10.64 12.98
C TRP A 405 -1.44 11.64 11.82
N ARG A 406 -0.61 11.48 10.77
CA ARG A 406 -0.67 12.32 9.56
C ARG A 406 -1.95 12.04 8.77
N GLN A 407 -2.33 10.77 8.64
CA GLN A 407 -3.59 10.38 8.00
C GLN A 407 -4.80 10.98 8.74
N LYS A 408 -4.82 10.89 10.08
CA LYS A 408 -5.86 11.47 10.94
C LYS A 408 -5.93 12.99 10.80
N ARG A 409 -4.79 13.69 10.73
CA ARG A 409 -4.74 15.14 10.46
C ARG A 409 -5.36 15.52 9.12
N LEU A 410 -5.07 14.75 8.06
CA LEU A 410 -5.64 14.98 6.73
C LEU A 410 -7.15 14.68 6.66
N LEU A 411 -7.63 13.67 7.40
CA LEU A 411 -9.04 13.28 7.40
C LEU A 411 -9.91 14.16 8.29
N PHE A 412 -9.38 14.60 9.44
CA PHE A 412 -10.17 15.27 10.49
C PHE A 412 -9.79 16.73 10.73
N GLY A 413 -8.73 17.23 10.09
CA GLY A 413 -8.28 18.61 10.22
C GLY A 413 -7.77 18.97 11.62
N ARG A 414 -7.28 17.98 12.38
CA ARG A 414 -6.77 18.12 13.75
C ARG A 414 -5.30 17.78 13.86
#